data_AF-A0A3D2S5N9-F1
#
_entry.id   AF-A0A3D2S5N9-F1
#
_cell.length_a   1.000
_cell.length_b   1.000
_cell.length_c   1.000
_cell.angle_alpha   90.00
_cell.angle_beta   90.00
_cell.angle_gamma   90.00
#
_symmetry.space_group_name_H-M   'P 1'
#
loop_
_entity.id
_entity.type
_entity.pdbx_description
1 polymer ?
#
loop_
_entity_poly.entity_id
_entity_poly.type
_entity_poly.pdbx_seq_one_letter_code
_entity_poly.pdbx_strand_id
1 'polypeptide(L)'
;MRWNGAGAETYSQLVAQIGVLPLGDSAINPLVSEAMEIFMSEQVVIPITQARKLVPFDTTYWVGWPTQKNNYNHPCTWWNSTHQIIHRLRKADS
;
A
#
# COMPACT_ATOMS: atom_id res chain seq x y z
N MET A 1 9.74 18.57 -10.92
CA MET A 1 9.81 17.16 -10.48
C MET A 1 11.27 16.71 -10.57
N ARG A 2 11.76 15.86 -9.66
CA ARG A 2 13.18 15.41 -9.67
C ARG A 2 13.51 14.48 -10.86
N TRP A 3 12.51 13.74 -11.34
CA TRP A 3 12.61 12.87 -12.51
C TRP A 3 11.93 13.55 -13.71
N ASN A 4 12.60 13.54 -14.87
CA ASN A 4 12.15 14.17 -16.12
C ASN A 4 12.76 13.44 -17.34
N GLY A 5 12.34 13.81 -18.55
CA GLY A 5 12.83 13.21 -19.80
C GLY A 5 11.83 12.26 -20.45
N ALA A 6 12.25 11.60 -21.53
CA ALA A 6 11.39 10.74 -22.34
C ALA A 6 10.87 9.53 -21.53
N GLY A 7 11.71 8.86 -20.74
CA GLY A 7 11.27 7.75 -19.89
C GLY A 7 10.25 8.17 -18.84
N ALA A 8 10.43 9.33 -18.19
CA ALA A 8 9.46 9.89 -17.26
C ALA A 8 8.10 10.17 -17.92
N GLU A 9 8.10 10.64 -19.17
CA GLU A 9 6.87 10.90 -19.94
C GLU A 9 6.16 9.59 -20.32
N THR A 10 6.90 8.61 -20.88
CA THR A 10 6.34 7.29 -21.22
C THR A 10 5.80 6.57 -19.98
N TYR A 11 6.53 6.61 -18.86
CA TYR A 11 6.05 6.08 -17.59
C TYR A 11 4.74 6.76 -17.16
N SER A 12 4.68 8.09 -17.25
CA SER A 12 3.48 8.86 -16.86
C SER A 12 2.27 8.47 -17.70
N GLN A 13 2.45 8.22 -18.99
CA GLN A 13 1.40 7.76 -19.89
C GLN A 13 0.90 6.36 -19.54
N LEU A 14 1.82 5.42 -19.27
CA LEU A 14 1.48 4.06 -18.83
C LEU A 14 0.69 4.08 -17.51
N VAL A 15 1.13 4.88 -16.53
CA VAL A 15 0.43 5.03 -15.24
C VAL A 15 -0.94 5.69 -15.42
N ALA A 16 -1.06 6.68 -16.31
CA ALA A 16 -2.35 7.30 -16.62
C ALA A 16 -3.33 6.30 -17.26
N GLN A 17 -2.85 5.42 -18.15
CA GLN A 17 -3.65 4.35 -18.73
C GLN A 17 -4.13 3.36 -17.66
N ILE A 18 -3.24 2.94 -16.73
CA ILE A 18 -3.62 2.06 -15.62
C ILE A 18 -4.70 2.72 -14.74
N GLY A 19 -4.60 4.04 -14.51
CA GLY A 19 -5.50 4.78 -13.64
C GLY A 19 -6.97 4.80 -14.06
N VAL A 20 -7.29 4.44 -15.31
CA VAL A 20 -8.67 4.37 -15.82
C VAL A 20 -9.19 2.95 -16.05
N LEU A 21 -8.36 1.93 -15.85
CA LEU A 21 -8.76 0.52 -16.02
C LEU A 21 -9.60 0.02 -14.83
N PRO A 22 -10.56 -0.89 -15.07
CA PRO A 22 -11.30 -1.51 -13.98
C PRO A 22 -10.38 -2.39 -13.13
N LEU A 23 -10.70 -2.51 -11.84
CA LEU A 23 -9.96 -3.39 -10.95
C LEU A 23 -9.98 -4.84 -11.46
N GLY A 24 -8.81 -5.46 -11.54
CA GLY A 24 -8.66 -6.84 -12.02
C GLY A 24 -8.54 -6.97 -13.54
N ASP A 25 -8.50 -5.87 -14.29
CA ASP A 25 -8.22 -5.93 -15.72
C ASP A 25 -6.87 -6.60 -16.01
N SER A 26 -6.87 -7.56 -16.93
CA SER A 26 -5.67 -8.33 -17.30
C SER A 26 -4.54 -7.49 -17.87
N ALA A 27 -4.83 -6.30 -18.41
CA ALA A 27 -3.84 -5.39 -18.97
C ALA A 27 -3.01 -4.67 -17.88
N ILE A 28 -3.49 -4.62 -16.63
CA ILE A 28 -2.80 -3.89 -15.55
C ILE A 28 -1.39 -4.47 -15.30
N ASN A 29 -1.26 -5.79 -15.17
CA ASN A 29 0.03 -6.40 -14.82
C ASN A 29 1.10 -6.17 -15.91
N PRO A 30 0.82 -6.38 -17.21
CA PRO A 30 1.76 -6.01 -18.29
C PRO A 30 2.16 -4.54 -18.28
N LEU A 31 1.20 -3.62 -18.16
CA LEU A 31 1.47 -2.17 -18.14
C LEU A 31 2.33 -1.75 -16.93
N VAL A 32 2.05 -2.33 -15.76
CA VAL A 32 2.88 -2.10 -14.56
C VAL A 32 4.29 -2.63 -14.78
N SER A 33 4.46 -3.81 -15.39
CA SER A 33 5.78 -4.37 -15.68
C SER A 33 6.59 -3.43 -16.58
N GLU A 34 5.98 -2.92 -17.65
CA GLU A 34 6.63 -1.98 -18.59
C GLU A 34 7.00 -0.66 -17.90
N ALA A 35 6.08 -0.08 -17.13
CA ALA A 35 6.34 1.13 -16.36
C ALA A 35 7.50 0.93 -15.35
N MET A 36 7.51 -0.21 -14.65
CA MET A 36 8.56 -0.51 -13.68
C MET A 36 9.92 -0.79 -14.33
N GLU A 37 9.97 -1.33 -15.54
CA GLU A 37 11.22 -1.51 -16.28
C GLU A 37 11.89 -0.16 -16.56
N ILE A 38 11.12 0.83 -17.03
CA ILE A 38 11.60 2.21 -17.22
C ILE A 38 12.10 2.77 -15.89
N PHE A 39 11.27 2.72 -14.85
CA PHE A 39 11.58 3.28 -13.53
C PHE A 39 12.87 2.71 -12.92
N MET A 40 13.10 1.41 -13.10
CA MET A 40 14.32 0.74 -12.64
C MET A 40 15.53 1.06 -13.52
N SER A 41 15.37 1.09 -14.85
CA SER A 41 16.45 1.39 -15.80
C SER A 41 17.00 2.82 -15.64
N GLU A 42 16.13 3.77 -15.30
CA GLU A 42 16.51 5.17 -15.05
C GLU A 42 16.91 5.43 -13.59
N GLN A 43 16.93 4.38 -12.76
CA GLN A 43 17.36 4.42 -11.36
C GLN A 43 16.73 5.56 -10.56
N VAL A 44 15.41 5.76 -10.73
CA VAL A 44 14.66 6.87 -10.13
C VAL A 44 14.81 6.88 -8.61
N VAL A 45 14.84 5.68 -8.02
CA VAL A 45 15.18 5.43 -6.61
C VAL A 45 16.00 4.14 -6.51
N ILE A 46 16.78 4.00 -5.42
CA ILE A 46 17.48 2.77 -5.09
C ILE A 46 16.72 2.09 -3.95
N PRO A 47 15.95 1.02 -4.20
CA PRO A 47 15.22 0.32 -3.15
C PRO A 47 16.21 -0.44 -2.24
N ILE A 48 16.18 -0.17 -0.93
CA ILE A 48 17.10 -0.78 0.04
C ILE A 48 16.43 -1.90 0.84
N THR A 49 15.21 -1.66 1.35
CA THR A 49 14.51 -2.62 2.20
C THR A 49 13.00 -2.42 2.19
N GLN A 50 12.25 -3.49 2.43
CA GLN A 50 10.84 -3.41 2.75
C GLN A 50 10.66 -3.34 4.27
N ALA A 51 10.15 -2.22 4.76
CA ALA A 51 9.97 -2.01 6.20
C ALA A 51 8.88 -2.94 6.75
N ARG A 52 9.22 -3.74 7.77
CA ARG A 52 8.23 -4.45 8.58
C ARG A 52 7.59 -3.46 9.57
N LYS A 53 6.26 -3.43 9.62
CA LYS A 53 5.53 -2.60 10.58
C LYS A 53 5.30 -3.39 11.86
N LEU A 54 5.97 -2.98 12.94
CA LEU A 54 5.71 -3.47 14.29
C LEU A 54 4.71 -2.53 14.95
N VAL A 55 3.48 -3.01 15.17
CA VAL A 55 2.40 -2.22 15.76
C VAL A 55 1.90 -2.93 17.01
N PRO A 56 2.40 -2.56 18.21
CA PRO A 56 1.90 -3.11 19.47
C PRO A 56 0.58 -2.46 19.86
N PHE A 57 -0.28 -3.24 20.52
CA PHE A 57 -1.52 -2.74 21.11
C PHE A 57 -1.61 -3.14 22.57
N ASP A 58 -1.99 -2.18 23.41
CA ASP A 58 -2.38 -2.45 24.79
C ASP A 58 -3.79 -3.06 24.80
N THR A 59 -4.00 -4.07 25.65
CA THR A 59 -5.26 -4.80 25.78
C THR A 59 -5.98 -4.57 27.11
N THR A 60 -5.47 -3.66 27.94
CA THR A 60 -6.04 -3.31 29.26
C THR A 60 -7.47 -2.81 29.16
N TYR A 61 -7.80 -1.99 28.16
CA TYR A 61 -9.14 -1.39 28.00
C TYR A 61 -9.88 -1.83 26.74
N TRP A 62 -9.14 -2.24 25.71
CA TRP A 62 -9.71 -2.53 24.39
C TRP A 62 -9.12 -3.81 23.83
N VAL A 63 -9.99 -4.69 23.35
CA VAL A 63 -9.64 -5.94 22.67
C VAL A 63 -10.24 -5.96 21.26
N GLY A 64 -9.81 -6.94 20.45
CA GLY A 64 -10.27 -7.08 19.07
C GLY A 64 -9.36 -6.41 18.03
N TRP A 65 -8.20 -5.90 18.45
CA TRP A 65 -7.16 -5.37 17.56
C TRP A 65 -6.80 -6.36 16.43
N PRO A 66 -6.41 -5.86 15.24
CA PRO A 66 -5.89 -6.69 14.17
C PRO A 66 -4.58 -7.33 14.62
N THR A 67 -4.49 -8.64 14.43
CA THR A 67 -3.29 -9.44 14.71
C THR A 67 -3.05 -10.40 13.56
N GLN A 68 -1.93 -11.13 13.56
CA GLN A 68 -1.70 -12.18 12.57
C GLN A 68 -2.83 -13.23 12.56
N LYS A 69 -3.42 -13.55 13.72
CA LYS A 69 -4.54 -14.50 13.84
C LYS A 69 -5.91 -13.85 13.55
N ASN A 70 -6.05 -12.55 13.79
CA ASN A 70 -7.24 -11.74 13.53
C ASN A 70 -6.93 -10.71 12.41
N ASN A 71 -6.58 -11.20 11.22
CA ASN A 71 -6.02 -10.38 10.13
C ASN A 71 -7.12 -9.74 9.25
N TYR A 72 -8.06 -9.03 9.88
CA TYR A 72 -9.17 -8.41 9.15
C TYR A 72 -8.81 -7.06 8.51
N ASN A 73 -7.70 -6.44 8.92
CA ASN A 73 -7.21 -5.18 8.39
C ASN A 73 -5.72 -5.02 8.71
N HIS A 74 -5.04 -4.13 7.98
CA HIS A 74 -3.70 -3.70 8.30
C HIS A 74 -3.70 -2.88 9.61
N PRO A 75 -2.76 -3.12 10.55
CA PRO A 75 -2.86 -2.58 11.91
C PRO A 75 -2.50 -1.09 12.06
N CYS A 76 -2.01 -0.42 11.02
CA CYS A 76 -1.56 0.97 11.12
C CYS A 76 -2.73 1.93 11.39
N THR A 77 -2.78 2.49 12.61
CA THR A 77 -3.83 3.45 13.04
C THR A 77 -3.70 4.83 12.42
N TRP A 78 -2.62 5.12 11.71
CA TRP A 78 -2.39 6.37 10.98
C TRP A 78 -2.79 6.28 9.50
N TRP A 79 -3.51 5.24 9.08
CA TRP A 79 -3.99 5.08 7.71
C TRP A 79 -5.49 5.39 7.59
N ASN A 80 -5.97 5.61 6.37
CA ASN A 80 -7.39 5.92 6.14
C ASN A 80 -8.34 4.76 6.53
N SER A 81 -7.81 3.54 6.69
CA SER A 81 -8.58 2.34 7.09
C SER A 81 -8.81 2.21 8.60
N THR A 82 -8.26 3.11 9.44
CA THR A 82 -8.34 3.02 10.92
C THR A 82 -9.77 2.96 11.44
N HIS A 83 -10.72 3.62 10.79
CA HIS A 83 -12.13 3.58 11.17
C HIS A 83 -12.66 2.13 11.26
N GLN A 84 -12.23 1.25 10.37
CA GLN A 84 -12.62 -0.17 10.40
C GLN A 84 -12.04 -0.90 11.61
N ILE A 85 -10.88 -0.49 12.11
CA ILE A 85 -10.31 -1.03 13.36
C ILE A 85 -11.20 -0.60 14.52
N ILE A 86 -11.49 0.70 14.63
CA ILE A 86 -12.29 1.28 15.71
C ILE A 86 -13.66 0.60 15.80
N HIS A 87 -14.35 0.39 14.66
CA HIS A 87 -15.64 -0.29 14.64
C HIS A 87 -15.61 -1.75 15.13
N ARG A 88 -14.44 -2.39 15.19
CA ARG A 88 -14.29 -3.76 15.70
C ARG A 88 -13.76 -3.84 17.13
N LEU A 89 -13.28 -2.74 17.70
CA LEU A 89 -12.81 -2.74 19.07
C LEU A 89 -13.96 -2.93 20.04
N ARG A 90 -13.70 -3.69 21.09
CA ARG A 90 -14.63 -3.95 22.19
C ARG A 90 -13.94 -3.62 23.49
N LYS A 91 -14.70 -3.17 24.47
CA LYS A 91 -14.21 -3.01 25.84
C LYS A 91 -13.62 -4.35 26.30
N ALA A 92 -12.47 -4.33 26.95
CA ALA A 92 -11.95 -5.51 27.64
C ALA A 92 -12.92 -5.92 28.76
N ASP A 93 -13.20 -7.22 28.88
CA ASP A 93 -13.97 -7.74 30.00
C ASP A 93 -13.19 -7.47 31.30
N SER A 94 -13.91 -7.02 32.33
CA SER A 94 -13.32 -6.63 33.63
C SER A 94 -12.88 -7.83 34.45
#